data_AF-A0AAF0E9U6-F1
#
_entry.id   AF-A0AAF0E9U6-F1
#
_cell.length_a   1.000
_cell.length_b   1.000
_cell.length_c   1.000
_cell.angle_alpha   90.00
_cell.angle_beta   90.00
_cell.angle_gamma   90.00
#
_symmetry.space_group_name_H-M   'P 1'
#
loop_
_entity.id
_entity.type
_entity.pdbx_description
1 polymer ?
#
loop_
_entity_poly.entity_id
_entity_poly.type
_entity_poly.pdbx_seq_one_letter_code
_entity_poly.pdbx_strand_id
1 'polypeptide(L)'
;MAPAIENPYEERQAFLLERIIKNVDLLNESLQEMNRSVAAINNHNQEITIVAEMWNGYHRNVEFNLQNIDTHLQPNPSVLTDEGFAAYVSSLNFDPDSFAGQNKDNDAQQANLGDGNGWRNQSGLYRKTPALMEVLQGGNHFRYWIQNGKKANTSAIFIAASVEKGLKQHHDIVSNGYDLGRDQLVKNATQSPTHANTTQYTTKVLRMDSSLMKSVSKSDLNHNIATDGKVAVLEVSTAPWQNNGAGALVLAPVLVGAGLTAIASVTLWL
;
A
#
# COMPACT_ATOMS: atom_id res chain seq x y z
N MET A 1 50.43 62.32 45.07
CA MET A 1 50.22 61.24 44.09
C MET A 1 49.81 61.92 42.78
N ALA A 2 50.60 61.76 41.72
CA ALA A 2 50.23 62.32 40.42
C ALA A 2 49.01 61.56 39.88
N PRO A 3 48.04 62.25 39.25
CA PRO A 3 46.90 61.58 38.66
C PRO A 3 47.40 60.64 37.55
N ALA A 4 46.89 59.41 37.53
CA ALA A 4 47.18 58.46 36.45
C ALA A 4 46.77 59.14 35.13
N ILE A 5 47.74 59.33 34.23
CA ILE A 5 47.45 59.87 32.90
C ILE A 5 46.75 58.75 32.15
N GLU A 6 45.42 58.81 32.09
CA GLU A 6 44.60 57.91 31.28
C GLU A 6 45.10 57.97 29.83
N ASN A 7 45.48 56.81 29.29
CA ASN A 7 45.94 56.71 27.93
C ASN A 7 44.74 56.87 26.99
N PRO A 8 44.62 57.98 26.24
CA PRO A 8 43.43 58.27 25.45
C PRO A 8 43.23 57.29 24.28
N TYR A 9 44.26 56.52 23.93
CA TYR A 9 44.16 55.45 22.93
C TYR A 9 43.52 54.19 23.51
N GLU A 10 43.71 53.92 24.80
CA GLU A 10 43.19 52.75 25.50
C GLU A 10 41.68 52.90 25.75
N GLU A 11 41.23 54.10 26.12
CA GLU A 11 39.80 54.45 26.23
C GLU A 11 39.09 54.36 24.87
N ARG A 12 39.72 54.84 23.79
CA ARG A 12 39.20 54.67 22.41
C ARG A 12 39.13 53.21 21.99
N GLN A 13 40.12 52.40 22.33
CA GLN A 13 40.13 50.97 22.04
C GLN A 13 39.03 50.23 22.79
N ALA A 14 38.78 50.58 24.06
CA ALA A 14 37.69 50.01 24.84
C ALA A 14 36.30 50.32 24.22
N PHE A 15 36.07 51.57 23.79
CA PHE A 15 34.84 51.94 23.09
C PHE A 15 34.65 51.23 21.74
N LEU A 16 35.73 51.03 20.99
CA LEU A 16 35.70 50.28 19.72
C LEU A 16 35.41 48.80 19.96
N LEU A 17 36.04 48.19 20.97
CA LEU A 17 35.80 46.81 21.37
C LEU A 17 34.35 46.60 21.83
N GLU A 18 33.79 47.52 22.62
CA GLU A 18 32.38 47.44 23.04
C GLU A 18 31.43 47.46 21.84
N ARG A 19 31.70 48.31 20.84
CA ARG A 19 30.94 48.33 19.57
C ARG A 19 31.11 47.04 18.77
N ILE A 20 32.33 46.49 18.71
CA ILE A 20 32.60 45.24 18.00
C ILE A 20 31.84 44.10 18.67
N ILE A 21 31.89 43.99 20.00
CA ILE A 21 31.17 42.96 20.77
C ILE A 21 29.67 43.05 20.50
N LYS A 22 29.08 44.25 20.62
CA LYS A 22 27.64 44.45 20.32
C LYS A 22 27.28 44.06 18.90
N ASN A 23 28.12 44.38 17.91
CA ASN A 23 27.89 43.99 16.52
C ASN A 23 28.01 42.47 16.31
N VAL A 24 28.96 41.82 17.00
CA VAL A 24 29.13 40.36 16.95
C VAL A 24 27.95 39.65 17.62
N ASP A 25 27.43 40.17 18.73
CA ASP A 25 26.24 39.64 19.40
C ASP A 25 25.01 39.74 18.49
N LEU A 26 24.78 40.90 17.86
CA LEU A 26 23.68 41.10 16.92
C LEU A 26 23.77 40.16 15.70
N LEU A 27 24.99 39.93 15.21
CA LEU A 27 25.26 38.99 14.13
C LEU A 27 24.93 37.56 14.58
N ASN A 28 25.31 37.17 15.80
CA ASN A 28 25.05 35.84 16.33
C ASN A 28 23.55 35.58 16.49
N GLU A 29 22.78 36.55 16.99
CA GLU A 29 21.32 36.48 17.06
C GLU A 29 20.70 36.33 15.66
N SER A 30 21.20 37.11 14.69
CA SER A 30 20.73 37.03 13.29
C SER A 30 21.02 35.67 12.66
N LEU A 31 22.19 35.07 12.95
CA LEU A 31 22.55 33.73 12.49
C LEU A 31 21.71 32.63 13.16
N GLN A 32 21.37 32.78 14.44
CA GLN A 32 20.46 31.86 15.12
C GLN A 32 19.06 31.90 14.52
N GLU A 33 18.56 33.10 14.21
CA GLU A 33 17.25 33.26 13.56
C GLU A 33 17.24 32.70 12.14
N MET A 34 18.32 32.91 11.38
CA MET A 34 18.50 32.28 10.07
C MET A 34 18.49 30.75 10.17
N ASN A 35 19.18 30.16 11.15
CA ASN A 35 19.16 28.71 11.37
C ASN A 35 17.75 28.19 11.70
N ARG A 36 16.99 28.91 12.54
CA ARG A 36 15.59 28.57 12.83
C ARG A 36 14.73 28.62 11.56
N SER A 37 14.89 29.67 10.74
CA SER A 37 14.17 29.82 9.48
C SER A 37 14.50 28.71 8.48
N VAL A 38 15.78 28.33 8.35
CA VAL A 38 16.21 27.23 7.45
C VAL A 38 15.65 25.89 7.93
N ALA A 39 15.61 25.64 9.24
CA ALA A 39 15.01 24.43 9.79
C ALA A 39 13.50 24.34 9.47
N ALA A 40 12.78 25.45 9.58
CA ALA A 40 11.36 25.51 9.21
C ALA A 40 11.13 25.27 7.71
N ILE A 41 11.97 25.87 6.85
CA ILE A 41 11.95 25.64 5.40
C ILE A 41 12.21 24.16 5.07
N ASN A 42 13.19 23.53 5.73
CA ASN A 42 13.49 22.12 5.53
C ASN A 42 12.31 21.22 5.92
N ASN A 43 11.65 21.48 7.05
CA ASN A 43 10.46 20.73 7.45
C ASN A 43 9.31 20.90 6.44
N HIS A 44 9.09 22.11 5.91
CA HIS A 44 8.07 22.32 4.89
C HIS A 44 8.42 21.62 3.56
N ASN A 45 9.70 21.57 3.19
CA ASN A 45 10.16 20.86 2.01
C ASN A 45 10.00 19.34 2.13
N GLN A 46 9.94 18.75 3.34
CA GLN A 46 9.67 17.33 3.51
C GLN A 46 8.30 16.94 2.93
N GLU A 47 7.27 17.75 3.14
CA GLU A 47 5.94 17.51 2.58
C GLU A 47 5.97 17.54 1.04
N ILE A 48 6.74 18.46 0.46
CA ILE A 48 6.93 18.56 -1.00
C ILE A 48 7.71 17.35 -1.53
N THR A 49 8.75 16.90 -0.82
CA THR A 49 9.50 15.70 -1.15
C THR A 49 8.61 14.47 -1.15
N ILE A 50 7.78 14.29 -0.13
CA ILE A 50 6.81 13.18 -0.05
C ILE A 50 5.87 13.23 -1.25
N VAL A 51 5.31 14.39 -1.59
CA VAL A 51 4.44 14.53 -2.77
C VAL A 51 5.19 14.22 -4.07
N ALA A 52 6.44 14.67 -4.22
CA ALA A 52 7.28 14.37 -5.37
C ALA A 52 7.62 12.87 -5.49
N GLU A 53 7.86 12.21 -4.36
CA GLU A 53 8.13 10.77 -4.29
C GLU A 53 6.89 9.94 -4.60
N MET A 54 5.73 10.37 -4.10
CA MET A 54 4.43 9.80 -4.48
C MET A 54 4.16 9.98 -5.98
N TRP A 55 4.46 11.14 -6.55
CA TRP A 55 4.35 11.39 -7.99
C TRP A 55 5.29 10.50 -8.82
N ASN A 56 6.50 10.23 -8.32
CA ASN A 56 7.42 9.31 -8.96
C ASN A 56 6.94 7.85 -8.84
N GLY A 57 6.41 7.45 -7.69
CA GLY A 57 5.77 6.14 -7.52
C GLY A 57 4.56 5.96 -8.44
N TYR A 58 3.74 7.00 -8.57
CA TYR A 58 2.63 7.08 -9.51
C TYR A 58 3.07 6.92 -10.96
N HIS A 59 4.10 7.67 -11.38
CA HIS A 59 4.62 7.58 -12.75
C HIS A 59 5.07 6.16 -13.07
N ARG A 60 5.80 5.51 -12.14
CA ARG A 60 6.23 4.11 -12.29
C ARG A 60 5.05 3.12 -12.32
N ASN A 61 4.05 3.30 -11.46
CA ASN A 61 2.88 2.41 -11.42
C ASN A 61 2.01 2.52 -12.67
N VAL A 62 1.84 3.73 -13.22
CA VAL A 62 1.08 3.95 -14.46
C VAL A 62 1.84 3.41 -15.67
N GLU A 63 3.14 3.72 -15.78
CA GLU A 63 3.99 3.17 -16.83
C GLU A 63 3.96 1.63 -16.80
N PHE A 64 4.04 1.04 -15.60
CA PHE A 64 3.90 -0.39 -15.40
C PHE A 64 2.54 -0.92 -15.88
N ASN A 65 1.43 -0.35 -15.43
CA ASN A 65 0.10 -0.83 -15.82
C ASN A 65 -0.11 -0.72 -17.34
N LEU A 66 0.38 0.35 -17.97
CA LEU A 66 0.30 0.51 -19.42
C LEU A 66 1.12 -0.54 -20.19
N GLN A 67 2.33 -0.88 -19.72
CA GLN A 67 3.17 -1.92 -20.34
C GLN A 67 2.56 -3.32 -20.24
N ASN A 68 1.88 -3.62 -19.14
CA ASN A 68 1.29 -4.95 -18.90
C ASN A 68 -0.09 -5.12 -19.53
N ILE A 69 -0.84 -4.03 -19.74
CA ILE A 69 -2.09 -4.07 -20.51
C ILE A 69 -1.82 -4.34 -22.00
N ASP A 70 -0.70 -3.87 -22.55
CA ASP A 70 -0.32 -4.06 -23.96
C ASP A 70 0.22 -5.48 -24.25
N THR A 71 0.55 -6.26 -23.21
CA THR A 71 1.14 -7.60 -23.32
C THR A 71 0.20 -8.70 -22.82
N HIS A 72 -0.91 -8.94 -23.51
CA HIS A 72 -1.77 -10.14 -23.36
C HIS A 72 -2.33 -10.48 -21.95
N LEU A 73 -2.13 -9.65 -20.93
CA LEU A 73 -2.73 -9.80 -19.60
C LEU A 73 -4.10 -9.12 -19.60
N GLN A 74 -5.11 -9.79 -20.15
CA GLN A 74 -6.49 -9.33 -19.97
C GLN A 74 -6.90 -9.61 -18.51
N PRO A 75 -7.14 -8.58 -17.68
CA PRO A 75 -7.59 -8.81 -16.32
C PRO A 75 -8.90 -9.58 -16.36
N ASN A 76 -9.03 -10.64 -15.56
CA ASN A 76 -10.29 -11.36 -15.45
C ASN A 76 -11.31 -10.44 -14.77
N PRO A 77 -12.31 -9.89 -15.50
CA PRO A 77 -13.17 -8.84 -14.96
C PRO A 77 -13.97 -9.32 -13.75
N SER A 78 -14.15 -10.63 -13.61
CA SER A 78 -14.92 -11.26 -12.53
C SER A 78 -14.24 -11.20 -11.17
N VAL A 79 -12.94 -10.90 -11.06
CA VAL A 79 -12.25 -10.72 -9.76
C VAL A 79 -12.17 -9.24 -9.36
N LEU A 80 -12.30 -8.33 -10.33
CA LEU A 80 -12.16 -6.88 -10.11
C LEU A 80 -13.48 -6.20 -9.72
N THR A 81 -14.57 -6.96 -9.55
CA THR A 81 -15.80 -6.48 -8.91
C THR A 81 -15.72 -6.65 -7.39
N ASP A 82 -16.50 -5.88 -6.64
CA ASP A 82 -16.53 -5.99 -5.18
C ASP A 82 -16.91 -7.41 -4.72
N GLU A 83 -17.92 -8.03 -5.36
CA GLU A 83 -18.33 -9.41 -5.06
C GLU A 83 -17.26 -10.43 -5.47
N GLY A 84 -16.63 -10.22 -6.61
CA GLY A 84 -15.60 -11.08 -7.16
C GLY A 84 -14.36 -11.12 -6.28
N PHE A 85 -13.93 -9.94 -5.84
CA PHE A 85 -12.83 -9.77 -4.92
C PHE A 85 -13.14 -10.37 -3.55
N ALA A 86 -14.34 -10.14 -3.01
CA ALA A 86 -14.77 -10.74 -1.76
C ALA A 86 -14.75 -12.27 -1.80
N ALA A 87 -15.24 -12.87 -2.89
CA ALA A 87 -15.20 -14.32 -3.08
C ALA A 87 -13.77 -14.87 -3.21
N TYR A 88 -12.90 -14.17 -3.95
CA TYR A 88 -11.49 -14.52 -4.06
C TYR A 88 -10.80 -14.49 -2.69
N VAL A 89 -10.93 -13.38 -1.96
CA VAL A 89 -10.32 -13.19 -0.64
C VAL A 89 -10.83 -14.22 0.38
N SER A 90 -12.13 -14.54 0.35
CA SER A 90 -12.69 -15.62 1.18
C SER A 90 -12.04 -16.97 0.89
N SER A 91 -11.75 -17.28 -0.37
CA SER A 91 -11.01 -18.49 -0.75
C SER A 91 -9.57 -18.54 -0.19
N LEU A 92 -9.02 -17.41 0.25
CA LEU A 92 -7.70 -17.28 0.86
C LEU A 92 -7.72 -17.36 2.41
N ASN A 93 -8.89 -17.66 3.00
CA ASN A 93 -9.15 -17.65 4.45
C ASN A 93 -9.07 -16.26 5.08
N PHE A 94 -9.77 -15.30 4.46
CA PHE A 94 -9.98 -13.97 5.01
C PHE A 94 -11.48 -13.62 4.99
N ASP A 95 -11.99 -13.14 6.12
CA ASP A 95 -13.37 -12.69 6.26
C ASP A 95 -13.43 -11.15 6.27
N PRO A 96 -14.52 -10.55 5.76
CA PRO A 96 -14.71 -9.11 5.87
C PRO A 96 -14.80 -8.70 7.34
N ASP A 97 -14.32 -7.48 7.65
CA ASP A 97 -14.30 -6.94 9.02
C ASP A 97 -15.69 -6.54 9.58
N SER A 98 -16.78 -7.07 9.01
CA SER A 98 -18.14 -6.77 9.45
C SER A 98 -18.40 -7.10 10.92
N PHE A 99 -17.51 -7.88 11.56
CA PHE A 99 -17.60 -8.29 12.96
C PHE A 99 -16.81 -7.42 13.95
N ALA A 100 -15.79 -6.64 13.53
CA ALA A 100 -14.93 -5.89 14.45
C ALA A 100 -15.24 -4.38 14.55
N GLY A 101 -16.23 -3.88 13.82
CA GLY A 101 -16.83 -2.56 14.05
C GLY A 101 -16.01 -1.34 13.58
N GLN A 102 -14.90 -1.51 12.85
CA GLN A 102 -14.03 -0.38 12.45
C GLN A 102 -14.17 0.07 10.99
N ASN A 103 -15.31 -0.21 10.36
CA ASN A 103 -15.37 -0.11 8.90
C ASN A 103 -15.47 1.29 8.31
N LYS A 104 -15.79 2.37 9.05
CA LYS A 104 -16.12 3.66 8.38
C LYS A 104 -15.56 4.97 8.93
N ASP A 105 -15.47 5.22 10.24
CA ASP A 105 -15.37 6.64 10.66
C ASP A 105 -14.19 7.08 11.55
N ASN A 106 -13.48 6.17 12.25
CA ASN A 106 -12.48 6.60 13.26
C ASN A 106 -11.01 6.23 12.98
N ASP A 107 -10.72 5.22 12.13
CA ASP A 107 -9.35 4.73 11.83
C ASP A 107 -9.15 4.33 10.35
N ALA A 108 -9.89 4.99 9.44
CA ALA A 108 -9.76 4.73 8.00
C ALA A 108 -8.40 5.26 7.49
N GLN A 109 -7.63 4.39 6.84
CA GLN A 109 -6.39 4.81 6.19
C GLN A 109 -6.67 5.39 4.81
N GLN A 110 -5.88 6.40 4.45
CA GLN A 110 -5.98 7.07 3.16
C GLN A 110 -4.84 6.64 2.25
N ALA A 111 -5.14 6.48 0.96
CA ALA A 111 -4.15 6.29 -0.08
C ALA A 111 -4.51 7.15 -1.29
N ASN A 112 -3.50 7.65 -1.98
CA ASN A 112 -3.66 8.25 -3.30
C ASN A 112 -3.12 7.26 -4.33
N LEU A 113 -4.02 6.66 -5.11
CA LEU A 113 -3.67 5.69 -6.15
C LEU A 113 -3.18 6.35 -7.43
N GLY A 114 -3.14 7.69 -7.46
CA GLY A 114 -2.73 8.51 -8.59
C GLY A 114 -3.70 8.49 -9.77
N ASP A 115 -4.83 7.82 -9.65
CA ASP A 115 -5.88 7.76 -10.67
C ASP A 115 -6.67 9.07 -10.88
N GLY A 116 -6.26 10.15 -10.22
CA GLY A 116 -6.90 11.46 -10.31
C GLY A 116 -8.04 11.67 -9.32
N ASN A 117 -8.32 10.70 -8.43
CA ASN A 117 -9.28 10.88 -7.34
C ASN A 117 -8.67 11.55 -6.09
N GLY A 118 -7.35 11.76 -6.06
CA GLY A 118 -6.64 12.29 -4.90
C GLY A 118 -6.55 11.27 -3.76
N TRP A 119 -6.43 11.75 -2.52
CA TRP A 119 -6.44 10.90 -1.32
C TRP A 119 -7.83 10.34 -1.06
N ARG A 120 -7.94 9.02 -0.90
CA ARG A 120 -9.19 8.30 -0.70
C ARG A 120 -9.06 7.36 0.48
N ASN A 121 -10.12 7.27 1.28
CA ASN A 121 -10.23 6.25 2.31
C ASN A 121 -10.21 4.86 1.67
N GLN A 122 -9.76 3.86 2.42
CA GLN A 122 -9.84 2.45 2.03
C GLN A 122 -11.25 2.04 1.58
N SER A 123 -11.32 1.13 0.61
CA SER A 123 -12.57 0.52 0.14
C SER A 123 -13.15 -0.46 1.16
N GLY A 124 -12.29 -1.11 1.96
CA GLY A 124 -12.71 -2.01 3.03
C GLY A 124 -11.52 -2.66 3.74
N LEU A 125 -11.83 -3.59 4.66
CA LEU A 125 -10.87 -4.32 5.48
C LEU A 125 -11.27 -5.81 5.57
N TYR A 126 -10.27 -6.69 5.48
CA TYR A 126 -10.42 -8.13 5.66
C TYR A 126 -9.46 -8.64 6.74
N ARG A 127 -9.90 -9.61 7.53
CA ARG A 127 -9.12 -10.25 8.61
C ARG A 127 -9.02 -11.75 8.37
N LYS A 128 -7.93 -12.37 8.80
CA LYS A 128 -7.74 -13.82 8.70
C LYS A 128 -8.87 -14.57 9.40
N THR A 129 -9.44 -15.55 8.70
CA THR A 129 -10.52 -16.40 9.23
C THR A 129 -10.01 -17.28 10.39
N PRO A 130 -10.79 -17.44 11.47
CA PRO A 130 -12.03 -16.71 11.77
C PRO A 130 -11.71 -15.31 12.32
N ALA A 131 -12.30 -14.26 11.72
CA ALA A 131 -12.00 -12.87 12.08
C ALA A 131 -12.20 -12.55 13.59
N LEU A 132 -13.19 -13.16 14.24
CA LEU A 132 -13.44 -12.98 15.68
C LEU A 132 -12.27 -13.45 16.56
N MET A 133 -11.55 -14.50 16.15
CA MET A 133 -10.38 -14.99 16.90
C MET A 133 -9.16 -14.11 16.66
N GLU A 134 -9.04 -13.55 15.46
CA GLU A 134 -7.97 -12.59 15.11
C GLU A 134 -8.08 -11.32 15.96
N VAL A 135 -9.27 -10.73 16.11
CA VAL A 135 -9.44 -9.55 16.99
C VAL A 135 -8.96 -9.83 18.42
N LEU A 136 -9.17 -11.05 18.93
CA LEU A 136 -8.79 -11.42 20.30
C LEU A 136 -7.30 -11.76 20.47
N GLN A 137 -6.66 -12.35 19.45
CA GLN A 137 -5.30 -12.92 19.55
C GLN A 137 -4.25 -12.21 18.69
N GLY A 138 -4.69 -11.42 17.72
CA GLY A 138 -3.88 -10.84 16.67
C GLY A 138 -3.73 -11.81 15.49
N GLY A 139 -3.43 -11.27 14.32
CA GLY A 139 -3.21 -12.03 13.12
C GLY A 139 -3.19 -11.15 11.89
N ASN A 140 -3.28 -11.79 10.74
CA ASN A 140 -3.17 -11.10 9.46
C ASN A 140 -4.47 -10.38 9.14
N HIS A 141 -4.37 -9.12 8.76
CA HIS A 141 -5.45 -8.37 8.17
C HIS A 141 -4.91 -7.51 7.03
N PHE A 142 -5.80 -7.04 6.16
CA PHE A 142 -5.40 -6.09 5.14
C PHE A 142 -6.51 -5.09 4.82
N ARG A 143 -6.08 -3.92 4.38
CA ARG A 143 -6.91 -2.86 3.82
C ARG A 143 -6.69 -2.85 2.31
N TYR A 144 -7.71 -2.43 1.56
CA TYR A 144 -7.60 -2.37 0.10
C TYR A 144 -8.22 -1.11 -0.49
N TRP A 145 -7.78 -0.74 -1.68
CA TRP A 145 -8.29 0.35 -2.49
C TRP A 145 -8.38 -0.08 -3.95
N ILE A 146 -9.33 0.49 -4.69
CA ILE A 146 -9.55 0.20 -6.11
C ILE A 146 -9.18 1.42 -6.95
N GLN A 147 -8.33 1.22 -7.96
CA GLN A 147 -7.89 2.28 -8.87
C GLN A 147 -8.92 2.49 -9.99
N ASN A 148 -9.82 3.47 -9.79
CA ASN A 148 -10.97 3.72 -10.67
C ASN A 148 -11.15 5.18 -11.10
N GLY A 149 -10.15 6.03 -10.85
CA GLY A 149 -10.18 7.43 -11.22
C GLY A 149 -9.96 7.71 -12.70
N LYS A 150 -10.40 8.88 -13.14
CA LYS A 150 -10.43 9.28 -14.56
C LYS A 150 -9.06 9.38 -15.23
N LYS A 151 -7.97 9.51 -14.47
CA LYS A 151 -6.60 9.57 -15.02
C LYS A 151 -5.96 8.19 -15.19
N ALA A 152 -6.42 7.18 -14.44
CA ALA A 152 -5.95 5.80 -14.55
C ALA A 152 -7.01 4.84 -14.01
N ASN A 153 -8.03 4.50 -14.81
CA ASN A 153 -9.06 3.53 -14.43
C ASN A 153 -8.65 2.12 -14.87
N THR A 154 -7.72 1.52 -14.15
CA THR A 154 -7.23 0.16 -14.45
C THR A 154 -8.05 -0.92 -13.76
N SER A 155 -8.91 -0.54 -12.80
CA SER A 155 -9.59 -1.45 -11.87
C SER A 155 -8.63 -2.30 -11.02
N ALA A 156 -7.33 -1.96 -10.97
CA ALA A 156 -6.37 -2.65 -10.13
C ALA A 156 -6.71 -2.49 -8.64
N ILE A 157 -6.49 -3.56 -7.87
CA ILE A 157 -6.72 -3.59 -6.42
C ILE A 157 -5.38 -3.48 -5.71
N PHE A 158 -5.23 -2.44 -4.89
CA PHE A 158 -4.05 -2.21 -4.06
C PHE A 158 -4.34 -2.73 -2.66
N ILE A 159 -3.43 -3.53 -2.10
CA ILE A 159 -3.60 -4.19 -0.80
C ILE A 159 -2.45 -3.76 0.14
N ALA A 160 -2.80 -3.30 1.33
CA ALA A 160 -1.87 -3.09 2.44
C ALA A 160 -2.15 -4.15 3.52
N ALA A 161 -1.34 -5.21 3.52
CA ALA A 161 -1.45 -6.31 4.47
C ALA A 161 -0.50 -6.12 5.65
N SER A 162 -0.94 -6.50 6.85
CA SER A 162 -0.10 -6.49 8.04
C SER A 162 -0.55 -7.54 9.06
N VAL A 163 0.34 -7.91 9.97
CA VAL A 163 0.01 -8.74 11.13
C VAL A 163 -0.08 -7.87 12.38
N GLU A 164 -1.24 -7.88 13.03
CA GLU A 164 -1.48 -7.15 14.28
C GLU A 164 -1.33 -8.05 15.50
N LYS A 165 -1.03 -7.45 16.64
CA LYS A 165 -1.16 -8.07 17.97
C LYS A 165 -2.64 -8.14 18.37
N GLY A 166 -3.00 -8.98 19.33
CA GLY A 166 -4.37 -9.06 19.81
C GLY A 166 -4.83 -7.84 20.62
N LEU A 167 -6.13 -7.79 20.93
CA LEU A 167 -6.79 -6.71 21.68
C LEU A 167 -6.08 -6.31 22.98
N LYS A 168 -5.50 -7.28 23.72
CA LYS A 168 -4.75 -7.02 24.98
C LYS A 168 -3.49 -6.17 24.78
N GLN A 169 -3.03 -6.03 23.55
CA GLN A 169 -1.84 -5.28 23.16
C GLN A 169 -2.22 -4.13 22.20
N HIS A 170 -3.49 -3.70 22.25
CA HIS A 170 -4.03 -2.56 21.50
C HIS A 170 -3.93 -2.66 19.97
N HIS A 171 -3.94 -3.87 19.40
CA HIS A 171 -3.83 -4.08 17.95
C HIS A 171 -2.57 -3.47 17.31
N ASP A 172 -1.52 -3.25 18.09
CA ASP A 172 -0.26 -2.73 17.57
C ASP A 172 0.35 -3.75 16.57
N ILE A 173 0.95 -3.25 15.50
CA ILE A 173 1.51 -4.12 14.46
C ILE A 173 2.73 -4.86 15.04
N VAL A 174 2.84 -6.16 14.76
CA VAL A 174 4.00 -6.95 15.23
C VAL A 174 5.29 -6.48 14.56
N SER A 175 6.44 -6.78 15.16
CA SER A 175 7.72 -6.55 14.48
C SER A 175 7.74 -7.29 13.14
N ASN A 176 8.16 -6.59 12.07
CA ASN A 176 8.09 -7.09 10.69
C ASN A 176 6.67 -7.41 10.18
N GLY A 177 5.64 -6.79 10.78
CA GLY A 177 4.24 -7.13 10.53
C GLY A 177 3.78 -6.91 9.09
N TYR A 178 4.33 -5.92 8.37
CA TYR A 178 4.03 -5.68 6.95
C TYR A 178 4.52 -6.81 6.06
N ASP A 179 5.80 -7.19 6.21
CA ASP A 179 6.39 -8.26 5.41
C ASP A 179 5.72 -9.61 5.72
N LEU A 180 5.46 -9.89 7.00
CA LEU A 180 4.72 -11.09 7.41
C LEU A 180 3.29 -11.11 6.84
N GLY A 181 2.61 -9.96 6.86
CA GLY A 181 1.26 -9.83 6.32
C GLY A 181 1.21 -10.14 4.83
N ARG A 182 2.10 -9.50 4.05
CA ARG A 182 2.28 -9.75 2.61
C ARG A 182 2.62 -11.20 2.34
N ASP A 183 3.64 -11.75 3.00
CA ASP A 183 4.16 -13.08 2.68
C ASP A 183 3.14 -14.18 2.99
N GLN A 184 2.36 -14.03 4.06
CA GLN A 184 1.26 -14.94 4.38
C GLN A 184 0.13 -14.87 3.36
N LEU A 185 -0.28 -13.66 2.94
CA LEU A 185 -1.31 -13.48 1.91
C LEU A 185 -0.87 -14.10 0.58
N VAL A 186 0.35 -13.78 0.13
CA VAL A 186 0.93 -14.30 -1.11
C VAL A 186 1.05 -15.82 -1.06
N LYS A 187 1.52 -16.37 0.06
CA LYS A 187 1.61 -17.82 0.25
C LYS A 187 0.24 -18.48 0.15
N ASN A 188 -0.78 -17.97 0.85
CA ASN A 188 -2.13 -18.52 0.79
C ASN A 188 -2.69 -18.47 -0.64
N ALA A 189 -2.40 -17.40 -1.38
CA ALA A 189 -2.88 -17.22 -2.74
C ALA A 189 -2.21 -18.16 -3.76
N THR A 190 -0.95 -18.52 -3.55
CA THR A 190 -0.10 -19.13 -4.60
C THR A 190 0.29 -20.57 -4.33
N GLN A 191 0.03 -21.09 -3.13
CA GLN A 191 0.42 -22.46 -2.76
C GLN A 191 -0.30 -23.54 -3.59
N SER A 192 -1.58 -23.31 -3.91
CA SER A 192 -2.40 -24.18 -4.75
C SER A 192 -3.60 -23.39 -5.25
N PRO A 193 -4.30 -23.84 -6.31
CA PRO A 193 -5.59 -23.26 -6.67
C PRO A 193 -6.55 -23.28 -5.48
N THR A 194 -7.23 -22.16 -5.26
CA THR A 194 -8.26 -22.01 -4.23
C THR A 194 -9.64 -21.99 -4.90
N HIS A 195 -10.71 -22.06 -4.13
CA HIS A 195 -12.06 -21.93 -4.70
C HIS A 195 -13.01 -21.27 -3.71
N ALA A 196 -14.00 -20.58 -4.25
CA ALA A 196 -15.18 -20.12 -3.52
C ALA A 196 -16.39 -20.27 -4.44
N ASN A 197 -17.50 -20.75 -3.89
CA ASN A 197 -18.71 -21.03 -4.64
C ASN A 197 -18.43 -21.94 -5.86
N THR A 198 -18.76 -21.48 -7.06
CA THR A 198 -18.56 -22.18 -8.34
C THR A 198 -17.31 -21.75 -9.08
N THR A 199 -16.38 -21.04 -8.42
CA THR A 199 -15.20 -20.44 -9.06
C THR A 199 -13.93 -20.97 -8.41
N GLN A 200 -13.04 -21.51 -9.23
CA GLN A 200 -11.66 -21.83 -8.85
C GLN A 200 -10.78 -20.65 -9.24
N TYR A 201 -9.85 -20.28 -8.36
CA TYR A 201 -8.87 -19.23 -8.56
C TYR A 201 -7.47 -19.83 -8.64
N THR A 202 -6.69 -19.41 -9.62
CA THR A 202 -5.25 -19.72 -9.70
C THR A 202 -4.49 -18.41 -9.68
N THR A 203 -3.65 -18.23 -8.65
CA THR A 203 -2.83 -17.02 -8.48
C THR A 203 -1.38 -17.31 -8.84
N LYS A 204 -0.75 -16.40 -9.58
CA LYS A 204 0.70 -16.40 -9.82
C LYS A 204 1.32 -15.13 -9.30
N VAL A 205 2.50 -15.24 -8.70
CA VAL A 205 3.35 -14.07 -8.46
C VAL A 205 4.02 -13.72 -9.78
N LEU A 206 3.62 -12.61 -10.39
CA LEU A 206 4.31 -12.09 -11.57
C LEU A 206 5.67 -11.50 -11.18
N ARG A 207 5.72 -10.79 -10.05
CA ARG A 207 6.94 -10.11 -9.58
C ARG A 207 6.90 -9.84 -8.07
N MET A 208 8.09 -9.78 -7.48
CA MET A 208 8.34 -9.11 -6.19
C MET A 208 9.21 -7.88 -6.46
N ASP A 209 8.59 -6.70 -6.44
CA ASP A 209 9.21 -5.45 -6.88
C ASP A 209 9.55 -4.53 -5.71
N SER A 210 10.84 -4.30 -5.46
CA SER A 210 11.30 -3.34 -4.46
C SER A 210 11.37 -1.91 -4.96
N SER A 211 11.31 -1.70 -6.28
CA SER A 211 11.39 -0.36 -6.87
C SER A 211 10.14 0.49 -6.60
N LEU A 212 9.01 -0.16 -6.30
CA LEU A 212 7.74 0.50 -6.01
C LEU A 212 7.77 1.24 -4.66
N MET A 213 8.55 0.74 -3.69
CA MET A 213 8.70 1.33 -2.35
C MET A 213 10.06 1.98 -2.12
N LYS A 214 10.88 2.16 -3.17
CA LYS A 214 12.27 2.64 -3.02
C LYS A 214 12.39 4.02 -2.35
N SER A 215 11.38 4.86 -2.49
CA SER A 215 11.29 6.19 -1.87
C SER A 215 10.50 6.20 -0.57
N VAL A 216 9.99 5.06 -0.11
CA VAL A 216 9.21 4.97 1.13
C VAL A 216 10.16 4.59 2.26
N SER A 217 10.28 5.47 3.24
CA SER A 217 11.08 5.23 4.44
C SER A 217 10.20 4.70 5.58
N LYS A 218 10.83 4.22 6.65
CA LYS A 218 10.16 3.70 7.83
C LYS A 218 9.19 4.74 8.45
N SER A 219 9.55 6.02 8.44
CA SER A 219 8.72 7.10 9.00
C SER A 219 7.47 7.40 8.19
N ASP A 220 7.42 6.97 6.94
CA ASP A 220 6.27 7.14 6.06
C ASP A 220 5.23 6.01 6.27
N LEU A 221 5.58 5.00 7.06
CA LEU A 221 4.75 3.83 7.33
C LEU A 221 4.08 3.93 8.70
N ASN A 222 2.86 3.41 8.80
CA ASN A 222 2.12 3.43 10.05
C ASN A 222 2.90 2.70 11.17
N HIS A 223 2.77 3.18 12.41
CA HIS A 223 3.58 2.78 13.57
C HIS A 223 5.11 2.95 13.43
N ASN A 224 5.59 3.58 12.36
CA ASN A 224 7.03 3.68 12.06
C ASN A 224 7.63 2.26 12.11
N ILE A 225 7.14 1.33 11.27
CA ILE A 225 7.64 -0.05 11.16
C ILE A 225 8.25 -0.25 9.77
N ALA A 226 9.45 -0.79 9.73
CA ALA A 226 10.16 -0.99 8.47
C ALA A 226 9.59 -2.21 7.72
N THR A 227 9.77 -2.18 6.41
CA THR A 227 9.50 -3.27 5.47
C THR A 227 10.77 -3.54 4.66
N ASP A 228 10.92 -4.74 4.12
CA ASP A 228 11.94 -5.06 3.12
C ASP A 228 11.72 -4.34 1.76
N GLY A 229 10.63 -3.57 1.64
CA GLY A 229 10.28 -2.73 0.50
C GLY A 229 9.73 -3.50 -0.69
N LYS A 230 9.57 -4.83 -0.61
CA LYS A 230 9.05 -5.61 -1.73
C LYS A 230 7.54 -5.53 -1.83
N VAL A 231 7.05 -5.29 -3.04
CA VAL A 231 5.63 -5.34 -3.39
C VAL A 231 5.37 -6.57 -4.26
N ALA A 232 4.42 -7.40 -3.84
CA ALA A 232 3.99 -8.56 -4.62
C ALA A 232 2.99 -8.13 -5.70
N VAL A 233 3.27 -8.46 -6.96
CA VAL A 233 2.33 -8.29 -8.07
C VAL A 233 1.74 -9.66 -8.40
N LEU A 234 0.43 -9.77 -8.29
CA LEU A 234 -0.29 -11.03 -8.45
C LEU A 234 -1.16 -10.99 -9.72
N GLU A 235 -1.10 -12.07 -10.48
CA GLU A 235 -2.07 -12.39 -11.52
C GLU A 235 -3.07 -13.40 -10.98
N VAL A 236 -4.37 -13.12 -11.12
CA VAL A 236 -5.44 -14.06 -10.74
C VAL A 236 -6.21 -14.48 -11.98
N SER A 237 -6.26 -15.79 -12.20
CA SER A 237 -7.07 -16.42 -13.25
C SER A 237 -8.19 -17.23 -12.63
N THR A 238 -9.34 -17.31 -13.31
CA THR A 238 -10.49 -18.08 -12.82
C THR A 238 -10.87 -19.20 -13.79
N ALA A 239 -11.43 -20.27 -13.23
CA ALA A 239 -12.06 -21.35 -13.97
C ALA A 239 -13.32 -21.80 -13.22
N PRO A 240 -14.29 -22.45 -13.88
CA PRO A 240 -15.39 -23.11 -13.18
C PRO A 240 -14.86 -24.14 -12.18
N TRP A 241 -15.26 -24.02 -10.92
CA TRP A 241 -14.99 -25.05 -9.91
C TRP A 241 -16.02 -26.17 -10.08
N GLN A 242 -15.54 -27.35 -10.47
CA GLN A 242 -16.34 -28.57 -10.48
C GLN A 242 -15.98 -29.38 -9.25
N ASN A 243 -16.92 -29.52 -8.32
CA ASN A 243 -16.71 -30.31 -7.11
C ASN A 243 -16.62 -31.80 -7.48
N ASN A 244 -15.41 -32.30 -7.68
CA ASN A 244 -15.14 -33.70 -8.06
C ASN A 244 -15.25 -34.66 -6.86
N GLY A 245 -16.34 -34.60 -6.10
CA GLY A 245 -16.53 -35.40 -4.88
C GLY A 245 -17.95 -35.94 -4.74
N ALA A 246 -18.12 -37.22 -5.14
CA ALA A 246 -19.14 -38.18 -4.74
C ALA A 246 -20.47 -37.64 -4.15
N GLY A 247 -21.51 -37.56 -4.98
CA GLY A 247 -22.87 -37.37 -4.47
C GLY A 247 -23.81 -36.51 -5.31
N ALA A 248 -23.79 -36.60 -6.63
CA ALA A 248 -24.92 -36.15 -7.44
C ALA A 248 -24.98 -36.97 -8.72
N LEU A 249 -25.77 -38.03 -8.71
CA LEU A 249 -26.30 -38.63 -9.93
C LEU A 249 -27.28 -37.61 -10.52
N VAL A 250 -26.78 -36.61 -11.23
CA VAL A 250 -27.64 -35.73 -12.02
C VAL A 250 -28.05 -36.54 -13.24
N LEU A 251 -29.26 -37.10 -13.18
CA LEU A 251 -29.98 -37.56 -14.36
C LEU A 251 -30.06 -36.36 -15.32
N ALA A 252 -29.23 -36.39 -16.36
CA ALA A 252 -29.27 -35.40 -17.42
C ALA A 252 -30.65 -35.48 -18.11
N PRO A 253 -31.41 -34.38 -18.22
CA PRO A 253 -32.40 -34.26 -19.27
C PRO A 253 -31.65 -33.93 -20.56
N VAL A 254 -31.66 -34.88 -21.49
CA VAL A 254 -31.44 -34.65 -22.91
C VAL A 254 -32.49 -33.64 -23.40
N LEU A 255 -32.06 -32.55 -24.07
CA LEU A 255 -32.76 -31.82 -25.14
C LEU A 255 -31.81 -30.69 -25.64
N VAL A 256 -31.04 -30.88 -26.73
CA VAL A 256 -31.33 -30.63 -28.16
C VAL A 256 -31.57 -29.15 -28.54
N GLY A 257 -30.65 -28.62 -29.37
CA GLY A 257 -30.85 -27.52 -30.35
C GLY A 257 -30.36 -26.14 -29.89
N ALA A 258 -29.69 -25.28 -30.67
CA ALA A 258 -29.24 -25.33 -32.06
C ALA A 258 -28.31 -24.10 -32.31
N GLY A 259 -27.30 -24.23 -33.19
CA GLY A 259 -26.63 -23.12 -33.91
C GLY A 259 -25.54 -22.36 -33.14
N LEU A 260 -24.40 -21.95 -33.71
CA LEU A 260 -23.93 -21.90 -35.10
C LEU A 260 -22.38 -21.94 -35.10
N THR A 261 -21.83 -22.92 -35.83
CA THR A 261 -20.68 -22.89 -36.76
C THR A 261 -19.55 -21.84 -36.65
N ALA A 262 -18.32 -22.35 -36.53
CA ALA A 262 -17.19 -22.08 -37.44
C ALA A 262 -16.14 -23.20 -37.26
N ILE A 263 -16.23 -24.33 -37.97
CA ILE A 263 -15.50 -24.67 -39.20
C ILE A 263 -14.02 -24.23 -39.19
N ALA A 264 -13.13 -25.18 -38.88
CA ALA A 264 -11.93 -25.44 -39.69
C ALA A 264 -11.46 -26.89 -39.46
N SER A 265 -11.41 -27.59 -40.57
CA SER A 265 -11.29 -29.02 -40.83
C SER A 265 -9.90 -29.65 -40.58
N VAL A 266 -9.88 -30.98 -40.74
CA VAL A 266 -8.79 -31.91 -41.16
C VAL A 266 -8.23 -32.79 -40.04
N THR A 267 -8.08 -34.12 -40.11
CA THR A 267 -8.60 -35.23 -40.94
C THR A 267 -8.26 -36.54 -40.19
N LEU A 268 -9.25 -37.43 -40.12
CA LEU A 268 -9.27 -38.91 -40.09
C LEU A 268 -7.94 -39.71 -40.03
N TRP A 269 -7.94 -40.79 -39.24
CA TRP A 269 -7.46 -42.13 -39.65
C TRP A 269 -8.36 -43.23 -39.05
N LEU A 270 -9.00 -43.97 -39.97
CA LEU A 270 -9.71 -45.27 -39.92
C LEU A 270 -10.69 -45.56 -38.78
#